data_AF-E8N0H5-F1
#
_entry.id   AF-E8N0H5-F1
#
_cell.length_a   1.000
_cell.length_b   1.000
_cell.length_c   1.000
_cell.angle_alpha   90.00
_cell.angle_beta   90.00
_cell.angle_gamma   90.00
#
_symmetry.space_group_name_H-M   'P 1'
#
loop_
_entity.id
_entity.type
_entity.pdbx_description
1 polymer ?
#
loop_
_entity_poly.entity_id
_entity_poly.type
_entity_poly.pdbx_seq_one_letter_code
_entity_poly.pdbx_strand_id
1 'polypeptide(L)'
;MKPFAKSWMALLLAGFLLVTLSSVAHAATLSQESLPGNEVCLACHQKPGQVLTMDNGEQLYITILPEEYGKSIHAKSGVACAMCHSDMFGYPHPAKDFSSLRAYRKQYQNTCKVCHADKYELDSVHRRAFESGNELAPTCIDCHNPHTQAQVKDEQGNLIPEELGKSPEVCSKCHFGVYQEYEQSVHGKAAKAGNPDVPVCITCHGLHVVEEPHTAQFRLASPKMCGECHSDPEIMGKYGLSTDVYNTYVADFHGSTVTLFERLSPDQQTNKAVCYDCHGVHNIGDVDDPVVGLGMKQNMLKACQKCHPDATENFPDSWMSHYRPDREKYPLVYYVNLFYKIFIPLVLGGMAVFVASDVYHRVRRALNRRKPAEPAQPATEPQEKPETSETAQESGKEE
;
A
#
# COMPACT_ATOMS: atom_id res chain seq x y z
N MET A 1 -2.88 -71.82 -59.11
CA MET A 1 -3.09 -72.93 -58.15
C MET A 1 -3.59 -72.33 -56.82
N LYS A 2 -4.88 -72.51 -56.50
CA LYS A 2 -5.36 -72.56 -55.10
C LYS A 2 -5.09 -73.99 -54.57
N PRO A 3 -5.25 -74.34 -53.27
CA PRO A 3 -5.41 -73.56 -52.02
C PRO A 3 -4.50 -74.10 -50.88
N PHE A 4 -4.60 -73.54 -49.67
CA PHE A 4 -4.58 -74.16 -48.31
C PHE A 4 -4.19 -73.03 -47.33
N ALA A 5 -5.14 -72.30 -46.74
CA ALA A 5 -5.89 -72.63 -45.51
C ALA A 5 -4.96 -72.65 -44.27
N LYS A 6 -5.29 -72.13 -43.10
CA LYS A 6 -6.38 -71.35 -42.50
C LYS A 6 -5.93 -71.18 -41.04
N SER A 7 -6.48 -70.17 -40.37
CA SER A 7 -6.41 -69.96 -38.91
C SER A 7 -5.09 -69.39 -38.39
N TRP A 8 -5.22 -68.28 -37.68
CA TRP A 8 -4.56 -67.88 -36.42
C TRP A 8 -4.66 -66.34 -36.35
N MET A 9 -5.88 -65.79 -36.39
CA MET A 9 -6.08 -64.36 -36.17
C MET A 9 -7.47 -64.01 -35.62
N ALA A 10 -7.99 -64.85 -34.72
CA ALA A 10 -9.23 -64.58 -34.01
C ALA A 10 -9.22 -65.29 -32.65
N LEU A 11 -8.34 -64.87 -31.74
CA LEU A 11 -8.40 -65.22 -30.30
C LEU A 11 -7.49 -64.34 -29.43
N LEU A 12 -7.35 -63.05 -29.77
CA LEU A 12 -6.65 -62.06 -28.92
C LEU A 12 -7.44 -60.74 -28.83
N LEU A 13 -8.78 -60.81 -28.83
CA LEU A 13 -9.67 -59.66 -28.63
C LEU A 13 -10.80 -59.94 -27.62
N ALA A 14 -10.59 -60.90 -26.71
CA ALA A 14 -11.56 -61.24 -25.65
C ALA A 14 -10.89 -61.48 -24.28
N GLY A 15 -9.75 -60.81 -24.02
CA GLY A 15 -8.98 -60.95 -22.78
C GLY A 15 -8.48 -59.64 -22.20
N PHE A 16 -9.06 -58.50 -22.59
CA PHE A 16 -8.65 -57.18 -22.11
C PHE A 16 -9.86 -56.26 -21.87
N LEU A 17 -10.91 -56.81 -21.26
CA LEU A 17 -12.12 -56.04 -20.95
C LEU A 17 -12.72 -56.36 -19.57
N LEU A 18 -11.90 -56.83 -18.61
CA LEU A 18 -12.40 -57.22 -17.27
C LEU A 18 -11.41 -56.98 -16.11
N VAL A 19 -10.40 -56.11 -16.25
CA VAL A 19 -9.52 -55.72 -15.13
C VAL A 19 -9.14 -54.24 -15.21
N THR A 20 -10.12 -53.33 -15.17
CA THR A 20 -9.87 -51.88 -14.92
C THR A 20 -11.00 -51.21 -14.13
N LEU A 21 -11.59 -51.93 -13.16
CA LEU A 21 -12.59 -51.40 -12.23
C LEU A 21 -12.17 -51.67 -10.78
N SER A 22 -10.95 -51.32 -10.38
CA SER A 22 -10.51 -51.38 -8.97
C SER A 22 -9.27 -50.52 -8.70
N SER A 23 -9.18 -49.29 -9.22
CA SER A 23 -8.04 -48.40 -8.88
C SER A 23 -8.36 -46.91 -9.03
N VAL A 24 -9.59 -46.50 -8.76
CA VAL A 24 -9.91 -45.07 -8.63
C VAL A 24 -10.44 -44.84 -7.22
N ALA A 25 -9.78 -43.92 -6.52
CA ALA A 25 -10.18 -43.28 -5.28
C ALA A 25 -10.24 -44.16 -4.01
N HIS A 26 -9.08 -44.32 -3.37
CA HIS A 26 -9.00 -44.19 -1.90
C HIS A 26 -7.92 -43.13 -1.58
N ALA A 27 -8.06 -41.94 -2.17
CA ALA A 27 -7.61 -40.76 -1.44
C ALA A 27 -8.66 -40.59 -0.34
N ALA A 28 -8.32 -41.03 0.87
CA ALA A 28 -9.15 -40.87 2.04
C ALA A 28 -9.37 -39.37 2.27
N THR A 29 -10.45 -38.83 1.73
CA THR A 29 -11.14 -37.72 2.35
C THR A 29 -11.58 -38.26 3.71
N LEU A 30 -10.79 -37.97 4.75
CA LEU A 30 -11.24 -38.12 6.14
C LEU A 30 -12.50 -37.27 6.26
N SER A 31 -13.67 -37.90 6.12
CA SER A 31 -14.94 -37.26 6.39
C SER A 31 -15.00 -37.00 7.89
N GLN A 32 -15.47 -35.80 8.23
CA GLN A 32 -15.61 -35.31 9.60
C GLN A 32 -16.45 -36.26 10.51
N GLU A 33 -17.24 -37.16 9.92
CA GLU A 33 -17.98 -38.22 10.61
C GLU A 33 -17.13 -39.25 11.36
N SER A 34 -15.83 -39.37 11.05
CA SER A 34 -14.94 -40.38 11.67
C SER A 34 -14.09 -39.85 12.83
N LEU A 35 -14.09 -38.55 13.08
CA LEU A 35 -13.30 -37.93 14.15
C LEU A 35 -14.12 -37.86 15.46
N PRO A 36 -13.49 -38.08 16.63
CA PRO A 36 -14.18 -37.90 17.90
C PRO A 36 -14.67 -36.46 18.04
N GLY A 37 -15.92 -36.29 18.48
CA GLY A 37 -16.49 -34.97 18.73
C GLY A 37 -15.79 -34.25 19.89
N ASN A 38 -15.95 -32.92 19.93
CA ASN A 38 -15.29 -32.05 20.90
C ASN A 38 -15.65 -32.41 22.35
N GLU A 39 -16.84 -32.95 22.58
CA GLU A 39 -17.32 -33.42 23.87
C GLU A 39 -16.41 -34.49 24.49
N VAL A 40 -15.80 -35.35 23.67
CA VAL A 40 -14.88 -36.39 24.14
C VAL A 40 -13.61 -35.77 24.70
N CYS A 41 -13.07 -34.77 24.01
CA CYS A 41 -11.88 -34.04 24.45
C CYS A 41 -12.19 -33.23 25.73
N LEU A 42 -13.31 -32.51 25.72
CA LEU A 42 -13.71 -31.62 26.83
C LEU A 42 -14.09 -32.39 28.10
N ALA A 43 -14.51 -33.66 28.02
CA ALA A 43 -14.76 -34.49 29.21
C ALA A 43 -13.56 -34.54 30.17
N CYS A 44 -12.34 -34.44 29.63
CA CYS A 44 -11.12 -34.32 30.42
C CYS A 44 -10.52 -32.91 30.37
N HIS A 45 -10.39 -32.30 29.20
CA HIS A 45 -9.65 -31.04 29.00
C HIS A 45 -10.36 -29.79 29.54
N GLN A 46 -11.61 -29.88 30.00
CA GLN A 46 -12.27 -28.74 30.66
C GLN A 46 -11.94 -28.60 32.15
N LYS A 47 -11.25 -29.58 32.74
CA LYS A 47 -10.97 -29.58 34.18
C LYS A 47 -9.87 -28.55 34.51
N PRO A 48 -10.05 -27.73 35.56
CA PRO A 48 -9.06 -26.72 35.93
C PRO A 48 -7.76 -27.35 36.43
N GLY A 49 -6.65 -26.65 36.22
CA GLY A 49 -5.34 -27.02 36.77
C GLY A 49 -4.61 -28.12 36.00
N GLN A 50 -5.03 -28.45 34.78
CA GLN A 50 -4.32 -29.42 33.95
C GLN A 50 -3.13 -28.75 33.28
N VAL A 51 -1.95 -29.29 33.57
CA VAL A 51 -0.67 -28.76 33.10
C VAL A 51 0.18 -29.88 32.53
N LEU A 52 0.77 -29.65 31.37
CA LEU A 52 1.84 -30.44 30.82
C LEU A 52 3.16 -29.72 31.10
N THR A 53 4.13 -30.41 31.70
CA THR A 53 5.48 -29.87 31.96
C THR A 53 6.41 -30.35 30.87
N MET A 54 7.12 -29.42 30.23
CA MET A 54 8.10 -29.68 29.18
C MET A 54 9.45 -30.13 29.78
N ASP A 55 10.35 -30.68 28.96
CA ASP A 55 11.66 -31.17 29.45
C ASP A 55 12.52 -30.06 30.08
N ASN A 56 12.36 -28.82 29.60
CA ASN A 56 13.05 -27.65 30.14
C ASN A 56 12.36 -27.02 31.37
N GLY A 57 11.29 -27.64 31.88
CA GLY A 57 10.52 -27.17 33.03
C GLY A 57 9.44 -26.12 32.73
N GLU A 58 9.30 -25.68 31.47
CA GLU A 58 8.18 -24.80 31.08
C GLU A 58 6.83 -25.54 31.22
N GLN A 59 5.78 -24.79 31.53
CA GLN A 59 4.45 -25.34 31.79
C GLN A 59 3.45 -24.88 30.71
N LEU A 60 2.76 -25.84 30.11
CA LEU A 60 1.63 -25.61 29.21
C LEU A 60 0.33 -25.94 29.94
N TYR A 61 -0.52 -24.94 30.13
CA TYR A 61 -1.89 -25.14 30.61
C TYR A 61 -2.74 -25.71 29.47
N ILE A 62 -3.23 -26.94 29.64
CA ILE A 62 -4.02 -27.67 28.63
C ILE A 62 -5.52 -27.68 28.95
N THR A 63 -5.93 -26.89 29.94
CA THR A 63 -7.35 -26.65 30.26
C THR A 63 -7.98 -25.76 29.19
N ILE A 64 -9.08 -26.22 28.59
CA ILE A 64 -9.91 -25.47 27.65
C ILE A 64 -11.25 -25.15 28.31
N LEU A 65 -11.56 -23.87 28.45
CA LEU A 65 -12.86 -23.42 28.96
C LEU A 65 -13.90 -23.54 27.84
N PRO A 66 -14.97 -24.36 27.99
CA PRO A 66 -15.96 -24.55 26.93
C PRO A 66 -16.64 -23.26 26.49
N GLU A 67 -16.89 -22.33 27.42
CA GLU A 67 -17.51 -21.04 27.12
C GLU A 67 -16.61 -20.13 26.28
N GLU A 68 -15.31 -20.07 26.58
CA GLU A 68 -14.36 -19.27 25.80
C GLU A 68 -14.08 -19.92 24.43
N TYR A 69 -13.98 -21.24 24.40
CA TYR A 69 -13.86 -21.97 23.14
C TYR A 69 -15.08 -21.77 22.25
N GLY A 70 -16.30 -21.82 22.81
CA GLY A 70 -17.54 -21.59 22.08
C GLY A 70 -17.64 -20.19 21.44
N LYS A 71 -16.88 -19.20 21.93
CA LYS A 71 -16.80 -17.86 21.32
C LYS A 71 -15.86 -17.81 20.12
N SER A 72 -14.93 -18.75 20.00
CA SER A 72 -13.94 -18.78 18.92
C SER A 72 -14.59 -19.03 17.55
N ILE A 73 -13.95 -18.51 16.50
CA ILE A 73 -14.42 -18.74 15.12
C ILE A 73 -14.37 -20.23 14.76
N HIS A 74 -13.38 -20.98 15.25
CA HIS A 74 -13.26 -22.41 15.00
C HIS A 74 -14.42 -23.21 15.61
N ALA A 75 -14.82 -22.92 16.84
CA ALA A 75 -15.97 -23.58 17.44
C ALA A 75 -17.27 -23.25 16.69
N LYS A 76 -17.46 -21.97 16.32
CA LYS A 76 -18.63 -21.52 15.54
C LYS A 76 -18.69 -22.15 14.15
N SER A 77 -17.54 -22.40 13.54
CA SER A 77 -17.42 -23.08 12.24
C SER A 77 -17.44 -24.61 12.36
N GLY A 78 -17.65 -25.17 13.55
CA GLY A 78 -17.74 -26.61 13.76
C GLY A 78 -16.43 -27.37 13.58
N VAL A 79 -15.27 -26.71 13.74
CA VAL A 79 -13.95 -27.36 13.66
C VAL A 79 -13.74 -28.23 14.89
N ALA A 80 -13.49 -29.52 14.68
CA ALA A 80 -13.26 -30.46 15.78
C ALA A 80 -11.82 -30.36 16.35
N CYS A 81 -11.64 -30.62 17.64
CA CYS A 81 -10.32 -30.61 18.31
C CYS A 81 -9.32 -31.52 17.58
N ALA A 82 -9.77 -32.70 17.16
CA ALA A 82 -8.96 -33.69 16.45
C ALA A 82 -8.53 -33.24 15.03
N MET A 83 -9.13 -32.19 14.46
CA MET A 83 -8.66 -31.63 13.20
C MET A 83 -7.36 -30.86 13.37
N CYS A 84 -7.18 -30.19 14.51
CA CYS A 84 -5.95 -29.47 14.82
C CYS A 84 -4.95 -30.33 15.59
N HIS A 85 -5.43 -31.11 16.54
CA HIS A 85 -4.67 -32.12 17.28
C HIS A 85 -4.74 -33.46 16.56
N SER A 86 -4.36 -33.48 15.28
CA SER A 86 -4.45 -34.62 14.37
C SER A 86 -3.53 -35.78 14.72
N ASP A 87 -2.79 -35.67 15.82
CA ASP A 87 -1.83 -36.65 16.30
C ASP A 87 -2.16 -37.10 17.73
N MET A 88 -3.37 -36.77 18.20
CA MET A 88 -3.93 -37.12 19.50
C MET A 88 -5.19 -37.98 19.29
N PHE A 89 -4.99 -39.30 19.19
CA PHE A 89 -6.07 -40.28 19.04
C PHE A 89 -6.08 -41.28 20.20
N GLY A 90 -7.25 -41.88 20.44
CA GLY A 90 -7.46 -42.84 21.52
C GLY A 90 -7.81 -42.18 22.85
N TYR A 91 -8.33 -42.98 23.78
CA TYR A 91 -8.67 -42.53 25.13
C TYR A 91 -8.11 -43.50 26.18
N PRO A 92 -7.26 -43.03 27.10
CA PRO A 92 -6.49 -41.78 27.02
C PRO A 92 -5.56 -41.78 25.79
N HIS A 93 -5.33 -40.61 25.20
CA HIS A 93 -4.36 -40.49 24.09
C HIS A 93 -2.92 -40.62 24.65
N PRO A 94 -1.95 -41.12 23.85
CA PRO A 94 -0.56 -41.27 24.30
C PRO A 94 0.07 -39.94 24.71
N ALA A 95 0.82 -39.95 25.81
CA ALA A 95 1.60 -38.79 26.22
C ALA A 95 2.64 -38.42 25.16
N LYS A 96 2.87 -37.12 24.99
CA LYS A 96 3.94 -36.58 24.16
C LYS A 96 4.79 -35.64 24.99
N ASP A 97 6.09 -35.84 24.87
CA ASP A 97 7.08 -34.98 25.49
C ASP A 97 7.59 -33.97 24.46
N PHE A 98 7.75 -32.74 24.90
CA PHE A 98 8.31 -31.66 24.09
C PHE A 98 9.46 -31.02 24.86
N SER A 99 10.51 -30.66 24.14
CA SER A 99 11.69 -30.05 24.76
C SER A 99 11.42 -28.65 25.34
N SER A 100 10.43 -27.93 24.80
CA SER A 100 10.03 -26.58 25.21
C SER A 100 8.64 -26.23 24.70
N LEU A 101 8.03 -25.17 25.26
CA LEU A 101 6.81 -24.57 24.71
C LEU A 101 7.01 -24.16 23.26
N ARG A 102 8.20 -23.66 22.91
CA ARG A 102 8.50 -23.25 21.55
C ARG A 102 8.52 -24.44 20.58
N ALA A 103 9.11 -25.57 20.98
CA ALA A 103 9.10 -26.80 20.18
C ALA A 103 7.66 -27.30 19.95
N TYR A 104 6.82 -27.28 20.99
CA TYR A 104 5.39 -27.58 20.90
C TYR A 104 4.70 -26.69 19.85
N ARG A 105 4.88 -25.37 19.93
CA ARG A 105 4.23 -24.43 18.99
C ARG A 105 4.63 -24.65 17.54
N LYS A 106 5.93 -24.90 17.29
CA LYS A 106 6.45 -25.19 15.95
C LYS A 106 5.87 -26.46 15.35
N GLN A 107 5.68 -27.51 16.15
CA GLN A 107 5.13 -28.78 15.66
C GLN A 107 3.73 -28.62 15.06
N TYR A 108 2.88 -27.80 15.67
CA TYR A 108 1.49 -27.61 15.25
C TYR A 108 1.27 -26.50 14.23
N GLN A 109 2.32 -25.77 13.82
CA GLN A 109 2.21 -24.69 12.84
C GLN A 109 1.59 -25.20 11.53
N ASN A 110 2.14 -26.26 10.94
CA ASN A 110 1.73 -26.76 9.62
C ASN A 110 0.28 -27.24 9.57
N THR A 111 -0.32 -27.57 10.71
CA THR A 111 -1.74 -27.93 10.80
C THR A 111 -2.64 -26.81 10.28
N CYS A 112 -2.27 -25.54 10.53
CA CYS A 112 -3.03 -24.40 10.04
C CYS A 112 -3.05 -24.34 8.50
N LYS A 113 -1.97 -24.80 7.83
CA LYS A 113 -1.84 -24.75 6.36
C LYS A 113 -2.91 -25.59 5.64
N VAL A 114 -3.44 -26.63 6.29
CA VAL A 114 -4.47 -27.50 5.71
C VAL A 114 -5.72 -26.70 5.31
N CYS A 115 -6.07 -25.67 6.09
CA CYS A 115 -7.25 -24.84 5.83
C CYS A 115 -6.90 -23.39 5.45
N HIS A 116 -5.79 -22.84 5.97
CA HIS A 116 -5.34 -21.46 5.74
C HIS A 116 -4.15 -21.37 4.79
N ALA A 117 -4.10 -22.24 3.78
CA ALA A 117 -3.01 -22.28 2.80
C ALA A 117 -2.76 -20.91 2.15
N ASP A 118 -3.83 -20.16 1.89
CA ASP A 118 -3.78 -18.82 1.31
C ASP A 118 -3.01 -17.80 2.17
N LYS A 119 -2.92 -18.01 3.49
CA LYS A 119 -2.13 -17.16 4.40
C LYS A 119 -0.66 -17.56 4.45
N TYR A 120 -0.35 -18.82 4.16
CA TYR A 120 1.02 -19.33 4.14
C TYR A 120 1.83 -18.85 2.95
N GLU A 121 1.17 -18.62 1.82
CA GLU A 121 1.84 -18.23 0.57
C GLU A 121 2.16 -16.73 0.52
N LEU A 122 1.64 -15.92 1.45
CA LEU A 122 1.86 -14.47 1.54
C LEU A 122 3.27 -14.12 2.04
N ASP A 123 3.90 -13.11 1.41
CA ASP A 123 5.21 -12.64 1.84
C ASP A 123 5.13 -11.71 3.05
N SER A 124 5.84 -12.07 4.11
CA SER A 124 5.88 -11.38 5.38
C SER A 124 7.28 -11.46 5.95
N VAL A 125 7.77 -10.37 6.55
CA VAL A 125 9.05 -10.37 7.27
C VAL A 125 9.12 -11.46 8.35
N HIS A 126 7.99 -11.76 9.02
CA HIS A 126 7.93 -12.79 10.05
C HIS A 126 8.11 -14.19 9.47
N ARG A 127 7.49 -14.47 8.31
CA ARG A 127 7.66 -15.76 7.62
C ARG A 127 9.11 -15.92 7.15
N ARG A 128 9.67 -14.90 6.49
CA ARG A 128 11.06 -14.93 6.00
C ARG A 128 12.06 -15.13 7.16
N ALA A 129 11.85 -14.46 8.29
CA ALA A 129 12.67 -14.66 9.48
C ALA A 129 12.55 -16.09 10.02
N PHE A 130 11.35 -16.65 10.09
CA PHE A 130 11.15 -18.03 10.53
C PHE A 130 11.83 -19.04 9.60
N GLU A 131 11.65 -18.89 8.28
CA GLU A 131 12.25 -19.75 7.26
C GLU A 131 13.77 -19.62 7.18
N SER A 132 14.33 -18.47 7.55
CA SER A 132 15.78 -18.28 7.69
C SER A 132 16.36 -18.92 8.96
N GLY A 133 15.57 -19.67 9.72
CA GLY A 133 16.00 -20.37 10.92
C GLY A 133 15.95 -19.53 12.20
N ASN A 134 15.33 -18.35 12.19
CA ASN A 134 15.11 -17.60 13.43
C ASN A 134 14.04 -18.30 14.27
N GLU A 135 14.49 -19.05 15.27
CA GLU A 135 13.60 -19.78 16.15
C GLU A 135 12.68 -18.89 16.99
N LEU A 136 12.95 -17.59 17.11
CA LEU A 136 12.12 -16.63 17.85
C LEU A 136 11.10 -15.92 16.96
N ALA A 137 11.10 -16.12 15.64
CA ALA A 137 10.13 -15.51 14.74
C ALA A 137 8.70 -16.01 15.03
N PRO A 138 7.66 -15.16 14.99
CA PRO A 138 6.32 -15.58 15.40
C PRO A 138 5.71 -16.60 14.41
N THR A 139 4.93 -17.53 14.95
CA THR A 139 4.09 -18.49 14.22
C THR A 139 2.62 -18.09 14.34
N CYS A 140 1.72 -18.80 13.65
CA CYS A 140 0.28 -18.51 13.65
C CYS A 140 -0.29 -18.35 15.07
N ILE A 141 0.14 -19.21 16.00
CA ILE A 141 -0.39 -19.26 17.36
C ILE A 141 0.24 -18.26 18.32
N ASP A 142 1.34 -17.62 17.92
CA ASP A 142 1.92 -16.51 18.70
C ASP A 142 1.05 -15.24 18.56
N CYS A 143 0.40 -15.09 17.40
CA CYS A 143 -0.54 -13.99 17.12
C CYS A 143 -2.00 -14.35 17.41
N HIS A 144 -2.46 -15.52 16.98
CA HIS A 144 -3.86 -15.95 17.10
C HIS A 144 -4.00 -17.12 18.06
N ASN A 145 -4.86 -17.01 19.07
CA ASN A 145 -5.17 -18.17 19.92
C ASN A 145 -6.29 -19.01 19.26
N PRO A 146 -6.02 -20.21 18.70
CA PRO A 146 -7.04 -20.98 17.98
C PRO A 146 -8.21 -21.43 18.86
N HIS A 147 -8.04 -21.40 20.18
CA HIS A 147 -9.08 -21.74 21.14
C HIS A 147 -9.95 -20.56 21.56
N THR A 148 -9.54 -19.31 21.31
CA THR A 148 -10.28 -18.12 21.77
C THR A 148 -10.37 -17.00 20.73
N GLN A 149 -9.81 -17.21 19.53
CA GLN A 149 -9.79 -16.20 18.48
C GLN A 149 -11.21 -15.89 18.03
N ALA A 150 -11.65 -14.66 18.33
CA ALA A 150 -12.92 -14.15 17.86
C ALA A 150 -12.92 -13.96 16.34
N GLN A 151 -14.12 -13.91 15.78
CA GLN A 151 -14.33 -13.50 14.41
C GLN A 151 -13.86 -12.05 14.22
N VAL A 152 -12.97 -11.81 13.28
CA VAL A 152 -12.36 -10.48 13.02
C VAL A 152 -13.00 -9.72 11.87
N LYS A 153 -13.95 -10.36 11.16
CA LYS A 153 -14.67 -9.78 10.03
C LYS A 153 -16.17 -9.90 10.20
N ASP A 154 -16.93 -8.90 9.78
CA ASP A 154 -18.40 -8.97 9.75
C ASP A 154 -18.90 -9.92 8.62
N GLU A 155 -20.22 -10.04 8.48
CA GLU A 155 -20.85 -10.87 7.45
C GLU A 155 -20.60 -10.36 6.03
N GLN A 156 -20.28 -9.08 5.89
CA GLN A 156 -19.96 -8.41 4.63
C GLN A 156 -18.47 -8.53 4.28
N GLY A 157 -17.66 -9.08 5.18
CA GLY A 157 -16.23 -9.30 5.01
C GLY A 157 -15.34 -8.12 5.42
N ASN A 158 -15.91 -7.05 6.00
CA ASN A 158 -15.18 -5.92 6.53
C ASN A 158 -14.58 -6.27 7.90
N LEU A 159 -13.46 -5.65 8.24
CA LEU A 159 -12.82 -5.88 9.53
C LEU A 159 -13.64 -5.22 10.65
N ILE A 160 -13.79 -5.91 11.78
CA ILE A 160 -14.52 -5.42 12.95
C ILE A 160 -13.59 -4.48 13.74
N PRO A 161 -13.93 -3.18 13.90
CA PRO A 161 -13.03 -2.20 14.51
C PRO A 161 -12.59 -2.56 15.93
N GLU A 162 -13.50 -3.08 16.75
CA GLU A 162 -13.21 -3.48 18.13
C GLU A 162 -12.19 -4.62 18.20
N GLU A 163 -12.19 -5.52 17.22
CA GLU A 163 -11.23 -6.62 17.14
C GLU A 163 -9.88 -6.14 16.58
N LEU A 164 -9.88 -5.18 15.65
CA LEU A 164 -8.66 -4.54 15.15
C LEU A 164 -7.92 -3.77 16.25
N GLY A 165 -8.67 -3.10 17.13
CA GLY A 165 -8.15 -2.33 18.26
C GLY A 165 -7.29 -3.15 19.23
N LYS A 166 -7.42 -4.49 19.23
CA LYS A 166 -6.63 -5.41 20.07
C LYS A 166 -5.27 -5.76 19.47
N SER A 167 -5.05 -5.46 18.18
CA SER A 167 -3.80 -5.81 17.49
C SER A 167 -2.53 -5.25 18.15
N PRO A 168 -2.50 -4.02 18.71
CA PRO A 168 -1.29 -3.51 19.37
C PRO A 168 -0.84 -4.37 20.55
N GLU A 169 -1.77 -4.93 21.31
CA GLU A 169 -1.46 -5.81 22.45
C GLU A 169 -0.78 -7.10 21.99
N VAL A 170 -1.22 -7.66 20.86
CA VAL A 170 -0.59 -8.85 20.26
C VAL A 170 0.82 -8.54 19.81
N CYS A 171 1.02 -7.43 19.09
CA CYS A 171 2.33 -6.98 18.63
C CYS A 171 3.28 -6.69 19.81
N SER A 172 2.75 -6.14 20.92
CA SER A 172 3.53 -5.77 22.10
C SER A 172 4.24 -6.95 22.78
N LYS A 173 3.76 -8.18 22.60
CA LYS A 173 4.38 -9.40 23.16
C LYS A 173 5.85 -9.56 22.74
N CYS A 174 6.19 -9.09 21.54
CA CYS A 174 7.56 -9.11 21.02
C CYS A 174 8.10 -7.69 20.76
N HIS A 175 7.25 -6.76 20.31
CA HIS A 175 7.63 -5.39 19.97
C HIS A 175 7.27 -4.39 21.09
N PHE A 176 7.57 -4.74 22.35
CA PHE A 176 7.15 -3.97 23.51
C PHE A 176 7.66 -2.52 23.50
N GLY A 177 8.93 -2.30 23.15
CA GLY A 177 9.51 -0.95 23.10
C GLY A 177 8.80 -0.04 22.10
N VAL A 178 8.49 -0.57 20.91
CA VAL A 178 7.72 0.14 19.88
C VAL A 178 6.28 0.40 20.34
N TYR A 179 5.65 -0.57 20.99
CA TYR A 179 4.32 -0.41 21.56
C TYR A 179 4.27 0.72 22.59
N GLN A 180 5.28 0.87 23.44
CA GLN A 180 5.34 1.96 24.42
C GLN A 180 5.43 3.34 23.76
N GLU A 181 6.15 3.47 22.65
CA GLU A 181 6.16 4.70 21.85
C GLU A 181 4.79 4.98 21.21
N TYR A 182 4.20 3.95 20.58
CA TYR A 182 2.89 4.02 19.95
C TYR A 182 1.79 4.41 20.93
N GLU A 183 1.72 3.78 22.10
CA GLU A 183 0.71 4.07 23.12
C GLU A 183 0.71 5.54 23.58
N GLN A 184 1.87 6.21 23.50
CA GLN A 184 2.01 7.62 23.87
C GLN A 184 1.67 8.60 22.74
N SER A 185 1.63 8.14 21.49
CA SER A 185 1.24 8.93 20.32
C SER A 185 -0.23 9.34 20.33
N VAL A 186 -0.61 10.30 19.49
CA VAL A 186 -2.02 10.69 19.32
C VAL A 186 -2.86 9.53 18.78
N HIS A 187 -2.31 8.70 17.89
CA HIS A 187 -2.99 7.52 17.36
C HIS A 187 -3.18 6.45 18.44
N GLY A 188 -2.14 6.11 19.19
CA GLY A 188 -2.23 5.08 20.23
C GLY A 188 -3.11 5.47 21.41
N LYS A 189 -3.06 6.74 21.84
CA LYS A 189 -3.99 7.27 22.86
C LYS A 189 -5.44 7.17 22.41
N ALA A 190 -5.74 7.56 21.17
CA ALA A 190 -7.08 7.46 20.61
C ALA A 190 -7.53 6.00 20.44
N ALA A 191 -6.66 5.11 19.96
CA ALA A 191 -6.95 3.68 19.81
C ALA A 191 -7.28 3.03 21.15
N LYS A 192 -6.49 3.35 22.20
CA LYS A 192 -6.74 2.89 23.57
C LYS A 192 -8.05 3.42 24.15
N ALA A 193 -8.48 4.60 23.72
CA ALA A 193 -9.79 5.15 24.07
C ALA A 193 -10.96 4.52 23.28
N GLY A 194 -10.68 3.52 22.43
CA GLY A 194 -11.69 2.81 21.64
C GLY A 194 -12.11 3.57 20.38
N ASN A 195 -11.31 4.52 19.90
CA ASN A 195 -11.60 5.23 18.66
C ASN A 195 -11.28 4.33 17.44
N PRO A 196 -12.27 3.98 16.60
CA PRO A 196 -12.04 3.15 15.42
C PRO A 196 -11.45 3.91 14.23
N ASP A 197 -11.43 5.25 14.27
CA ASP A 197 -11.00 6.12 13.18
C ASP A 197 -9.48 6.35 13.13
N VAL A 198 -8.70 5.64 13.96
CA VAL A 198 -7.24 5.81 14.05
C VAL A 198 -6.49 4.52 13.70
N PRO A 199 -5.28 4.62 13.11
CA PRO A 199 -4.53 3.45 12.71
C PRO A 199 -3.96 2.69 13.91
N VAL A 200 -3.92 1.36 13.78
CA VAL A 200 -3.21 0.43 14.67
C VAL A 200 -2.04 -0.21 13.92
N CYS A 201 -1.24 -1.05 14.58
CA CYS A 201 -0.03 -1.65 14.01
C CYS A 201 -0.27 -2.28 12.62
N ILE A 202 -1.36 -3.03 12.50
CA ILE A 202 -1.72 -3.76 11.27
C ILE A 202 -2.32 -2.86 10.18
N THR A 203 -2.76 -1.64 10.52
CA THR A 203 -3.20 -0.65 9.53
C THR A 203 -2.02 -0.18 8.70
N CYS A 204 -0.87 0.05 9.32
CA CYS A 204 0.33 0.54 8.64
C CYS A 204 1.23 -0.59 8.13
N HIS A 205 1.40 -1.67 8.89
CA HIS A 205 2.32 -2.75 8.52
C HIS A 205 1.67 -3.92 7.80
N GLY A 206 0.34 -4.03 7.82
CA GLY A 206 -0.37 -5.25 7.44
C GLY A 206 -0.37 -6.33 8.54
N LEU A 207 -1.16 -7.38 8.35
CA LEU A 207 -1.31 -8.49 9.31
C LEU A 207 -0.62 -9.77 8.84
N HIS A 208 -0.96 -10.24 7.65
CA HIS A 208 -0.39 -11.47 7.05
C HIS A 208 0.61 -11.20 5.92
N VAL A 209 0.65 -9.96 5.42
CA VAL A 209 1.67 -9.42 4.52
C VAL A 209 2.36 -8.32 5.30
N VAL A 210 3.19 -8.70 6.28
CA VAL A 210 3.91 -7.71 7.09
C VAL A 210 5.09 -7.21 6.27
N GLU A 211 4.96 -5.98 5.76
CA GLU A 211 5.98 -5.36 4.92
C GLU A 211 7.26 -5.05 5.72
N GLU A 212 8.41 -5.04 5.04
CA GLU A 212 9.68 -4.65 5.64
C GLU A 212 9.78 -3.11 5.70
N PRO A 213 9.69 -2.49 6.90
CA PRO A 213 9.58 -1.04 7.02
C PRO A 213 10.83 -0.26 6.59
N HIS A 214 11.98 -0.93 6.45
CA HIS A 214 13.24 -0.30 6.03
C HIS A 214 13.43 -0.26 4.50
N THR A 215 12.49 -0.80 3.73
CA THR A 215 12.58 -0.85 2.27
C THR A 215 12.31 0.50 1.60
N ALA A 216 12.83 0.66 0.37
CA ALA A 216 12.55 1.84 -0.45
C ALA A 216 11.07 1.91 -0.80
N GLN A 217 10.49 0.76 -1.11
CA GLN A 217 9.10 0.58 -1.46
C GLN A 217 8.19 1.05 -0.33
N PHE A 218 8.42 0.60 0.91
CA PHE A 218 7.65 1.04 2.07
C PHE A 218 7.76 2.55 2.29
N ARG A 219 8.99 3.10 2.19
CA ARG A 219 9.22 4.55 2.31
C ARG A 219 8.47 5.35 1.24
N LEU A 220 8.53 4.92 -0.03
CA LEU A 220 7.86 5.59 -1.14
C LEU A 220 6.32 5.48 -1.06
N ALA A 221 5.79 4.38 -0.54
CA ALA A 221 4.36 4.17 -0.35
C ALA A 221 3.79 4.90 0.88
N SER A 222 4.64 5.22 1.87
CA SER A 222 4.20 5.78 3.16
C SER A 222 3.33 7.05 3.07
N PRO A 223 3.54 8.02 2.15
CA PRO A 223 2.67 9.19 2.08
C PRO A 223 1.24 8.83 1.69
N LYS A 224 1.08 7.86 0.81
CA LYS A 224 -0.25 7.37 0.40
C LYS A 224 -0.95 6.69 1.56
N MET A 225 -0.23 5.86 2.33
CA MET A 225 -0.74 5.21 3.54
C MET A 225 -1.27 6.23 4.56
N CYS A 226 -0.54 7.32 4.81
CA CYS A 226 -1.05 8.40 5.67
C CYS A 226 -2.29 9.08 5.05
N GLY A 227 -2.28 9.29 3.73
CA GLY A 227 -3.37 9.92 2.98
C GLY A 227 -4.67 9.13 2.98
N GLU A 228 -4.65 7.80 3.17
CA GLU A 228 -5.86 6.97 3.23
C GLU A 228 -6.82 7.43 4.33
N CYS A 229 -6.31 7.92 5.46
CA CYS A 229 -7.14 8.51 6.51
C CYS A 229 -7.09 10.04 6.47
N HIS A 230 -5.92 10.64 6.27
CA HIS A 230 -5.75 12.09 6.38
C HIS A 230 -6.27 12.90 5.18
N SER A 231 -6.70 12.24 4.10
CA SER A 231 -7.44 12.89 3.01
C SER A 231 -8.89 12.41 2.89
N ASP A 232 -9.35 11.60 3.84
CA ASP A 232 -10.74 11.15 3.91
C ASP A 232 -11.60 12.21 4.65
N PRO A 233 -12.57 12.85 3.97
CA PRO A 233 -13.46 13.82 4.60
C PRO A 233 -14.42 13.21 5.63
N GLU A 234 -14.78 11.93 5.51
CA GLU A 234 -15.65 11.25 6.47
C GLU A 234 -14.93 11.02 7.81
N ILE A 235 -13.62 10.74 7.76
CA ILE A 235 -12.79 10.58 8.96
C ILE A 235 -12.38 11.95 9.49
N MET A 236 -11.66 12.76 8.70
CA MET A 236 -11.08 14.02 9.17
C MET A 236 -12.13 15.06 9.56
N GLY A 237 -13.29 15.06 8.90
CA GLY A 237 -14.39 15.98 9.19
C GLY A 237 -14.91 15.85 10.63
N LYS A 238 -14.90 14.64 11.21
CA LYS A 238 -15.30 14.39 12.61
C LYS A 238 -14.39 15.12 13.62
N TYR A 239 -13.15 15.37 13.24
CA TYR A 239 -12.10 15.96 14.08
C TYR A 239 -11.78 17.41 13.71
N GLY A 240 -12.47 17.98 12.71
CA GLY A 240 -12.19 19.33 12.21
C GLY A 240 -10.81 19.45 11.55
N LEU A 241 -10.23 18.34 11.08
CA LEU A 241 -8.92 18.30 10.45
C LEU A 241 -9.02 18.55 8.94
N SER A 242 -7.99 19.17 8.37
CA SER A 242 -7.91 19.43 6.93
C SER A 242 -7.65 18.13 6.15
N THR A 243 -8.37 17.90 5.07
CA THR A 243 -8.13 16.79 4.13
C THR A 243 -7.09 17.12 3.06
N ASP A 244 -6.65 18.37 2.99
CA ASP A 244 -5.72 18.86 1.97
C ASP A 244 -4.26 18.46 2.24
N VAL A 245 -3.97 17.75 3.34
CA VAL A 245 -2.59 17.48 3.76
C VAL A 245 -1.80 16.63 2.77
N TYR A 246 -2.40 15.55 2.24
CA TYR A 246 -1.76 14.72 1.21
C TYR A 246 -1.58 15.51 -0.09
N ASN A 247 -2.62 16.24 -0.52
CA ASN A 247 -2.61 16.99 -1.77
C ASN A 247 -1.58 18.13 -1.77
N THR A 248 -1.42 18.80 -0.63
CA THR A 248 -0.40 19.86 -0.47
C THR A 248 1.00 19.27 -0.40
N TYR A 249 1.18 18.12 0.25
CA TYR A 249 2.45 17.39 0.26
C TYR A 249 2.88 16.95 -1.15
N VAL A 250 2.02 16.24 -1.89
CA VAL A 250 2.41 15.76 -3.24
C VAL A 250 2.65 16.89 -4.23
N ALA A 251 2.08 18.07 -4.00
CA ALA A 251 2.32 19.28 -4.78
C ALA A 251 3.60 20.03 -4.38
N ASP A 252 4.19 19.71 -3.23
CA ASP A 252 5.46 20.29 -2.79
C ASP A 252 6.66 19.58 -3.44
N PHE A 253 7.85 20.15 -3.26
CA PHE A 253 9.08 19.61 -3.86
C PHE A 253 9.46 18.21 -3.34
N HIS A 254 9.27 17.96 -2.03
CA HIS A 254 9.53 16.65 -1.44
C HIS A 254 8.55 15.61 -1.99
N GLY A 255 7.24 15.86 -1.88
CA GLY A 255 6.21 14.94 -2.32
C GLY A 255 6.18 14.73 -3.83
N SER A 256 6.43 15.76 -4.64
CA SER A 256 6.57 15.61 -6.10
C SER A 256 7.75 14.71 -6.46
N THR A 257 8.88 14.85 -5.75
CA THR A 257 10.05 14.00 -6.00
C THR A 257 9.81 12.57 -5.52
N VAL A 258 9.20 12.37 -4.35
CA VAL A 258 8.82 11.03 -3.86
C VAL A 258 7.86 10.34 -4.83
N THR A 259 6.86 11.06 -5.33
CA THR A 259 5.92 10.56 -6.34
C THR A 259 6.62 10.17 -7.65
N LEU A 260 7.67 10.90 -8.04
CA LEU A 260 8.46 10.55 -9.23
C LEU A 260 9.27 9.27 -9.01
N PHE A 261 9.90 9.12 -7.85
CA PHE A 261 10.66 7.91 -7.49
C PHE A 261 9.75 6.69 -7.41
N GLU A 262 8.59 6.81 -6.78
CA GLU A 262 7.58 5.74 -6.72
C GLU A 262 7.21 5.22 -8.12
N ARG A 263 7.07 6.13 -9.11
CA ARG A 263 6.68 5.76 -10.48
C ARG A 263 7.80 5.25 -11.36
N LEU A 264 9.00 5.83 -11.23
CA LEU A 264 10.10 5.59 -12.18
C LEU A 264 11.20 4.71 -11.61
N SER A 265 11.35 4.63 -10.29
CA SER A 265 12.44 3.94 -9.62
C SER A 265 12.00 3.43 -8.23
N PRO A 266 10.98 2.54 -8.16
CA PRO A 266 10.38 2.09 -6.90
C PRO A 266 11.35 1.36 -5.97
N ASP A 267 12.45 0.82 -6.52
CA ASP A 267 13.49 0.12 -5.74
C ASP A 267 14.57 1.08 -5.22
N GLN A 268 14.53 2.36 -5.59
CA GLN A 268 15.54 3.34 -5.20
C GLN A 268 15.11 4.10 -3.94
N GLN A 269 15.95 4.05 -2.91
CA GLN A 269 15.77 4.87 -1.72
C GLN A 269 15.85 6.36 -2.06
N THR A 270 14.85 7.11 -1.62
CA THR A 270 14.80 8.56 -1.76
C THR A 270 15.31 9.25 -0.50
N ASN A 271 16.15 10.27 -0.67
CA ASN A 271 16.59 11.15 0.42
C ASN A 271 15.63 12.33 0.66
N LYS A 272 14.46 12.32 0.03
CA LYS A 272 13.43 13.34 0.21
C LYS A 272 12.58 12.99 1.42
N ALA A 273 12.15 14.04 2.12
CA ALA A 273 11.33 13.88 3.31
C ALA A 273 9.96 13.30 2.96
N VAL A 274 9.53 12.31 3.75
CA VAL A 274 8.15 11.79 3.78
C VAL A 274 7.49 12.17 5.10
N CYS A 275 6.20 11.88 5.26
CA CYS A 275 5.39 12.30 6.41
C CYS A 275 6.07 11.99 7.75
N TYR A 276 6.59 10.78 7.92
CA TYR A 276 7.17 10.34 9.19
C TYR A 276 8.54 10.96 9.52
N ASP A 277 9.26 11.55 8.56
CA ASP A 277 10.56 12.20 8.84
C ASP A 277 10.37 13.47 9.70
N CYS A 278 9.21 14.12 9.52
CA CYS A 278 8.79 15.27 10.29
C CYS A 278 7.92 14.85 11.49
N HIS A 279 6.88 14.05 11.26
CA HIS A 279 5.87 13.74 12.28
C HIS A 279 6.26 12.63 13.26
N GLY A 280 7.25 11.79 12.93
CA GLY A 280 7.55 10.56 13.66
C GLY A 280 6.87 9.33 13.05
N VAL A 281 7.26 8.15 13.52
CA VAL A 281 6.76 6.85 13.01
C VAL A 281 5.73 6.28 13.98
N HIS A 282 6.20 5.86 15.15
CA HIS A 282 5.34 5.33 16.22
C HIS A 282 5.02 6.39 17.29
N ASN A 283 5.77 7.48 17.34
CA ASN A 283 5.67 8.52 18.36
C ASN A 283 5.01 9.81 17.83
N ILE A 284 4.05 9.69 16.90
CA ILE A 284 3.39 10.84 16.28
C ILE A 284 2.69 11.67 17.37
N GLY A 285 3.20 12.87 17.58
CA GLY A 285 2.75 13.79 18.62
C GLY A 285 1.61 14.69 18.15
N ASP A 286 1.00 15.37 19.13
CA ASP A 286 0.10 16.48 18.85
C ASP A 286 0.89 17.63 18.21
N VAL A 287 0.34 18.25 17.18
CA VAL A 287 1.00 19.34 16.46
C VAL A 287 1.17 20.59 17.32
N ASP A 288 0.30 20.79 18.31
CA ASP A 288 0.31 21.94 19.20
C ASP A 288 1.10 21.67 20.51
N ASP A 289 1.67 20.46 20.66
CA ASP A 289 2.50 20.14 21.82
C ASP A 289 3.74 21.06 21.86
N PRO A 290 4.04 21.72 22.99
CA PRO A 290 5.14 22.68 23.08
C PRO A 290 6.53 22.04 22.99
N VAL A 291 6.65 20.75 23.29
CA VAL A 291 7.92 20.02 23.36
C VAL A 291 8.22 19.30 22.05
N VAL A 292 7.23 18.61 21.48
CA VAL A 292 7.42 17.76 20.28
C VAL A 292 6.60 18.21 19.08
N GLY A 293 5.61 19.09 19.29
CA GLY A 293 4.68 19.51 18.25
C GLY A 293 5.33 20.38 17.19
N LEU A 294 4.96 20.09 15.94
CA LEU A 294 5.45 20.76 14.74
C LEU A 294 4.85 22.15 14.51
N GLY A 295 3.85 22.55 15.29
CA GLY A 295 3.35 23.93 15.33
C GLY A 295 4.38 24.92 15.91
N MET A 296 5.35 24.43 16.68
CA MET A 296 6.44 25.24 17.21
C MET A 296 7.56 25.38 16.19
N LYS A 297 7.85 26.61 15.77
CA LYS A 297 8.88 26.93 14.77
C LYS A 297 10.25 26.31 15.09
N GLN A 298 10.63 26.27 16.36
CA GLN A 298 11.91 25.67 16.79
C GLN A 298 11.92 24.15 16.63
N ASN A 299 10.79 23.48 16.88
CA ASN A 299 10.66 22.03 16.69
C ASN A 299 10.66 21.68 15.19
N MET A 300 9.96 22.49 14.39
CA MET A 300 10.00 22.40 12.93
C MET A 300 11.42 22.58 12.38
N LEU A 301 12.15 23.60 12.84
CA LEU A 301 13.53 23.84 12.42
C LEU A 301 14.42 22.61 12.68
N LYS A 302 14.30 22.01 13.87
CA LYS A 302 15.04 20.77 14.19
C LYS A 302 14.69 19.62 13.25
N ALA A 303 13.42 19.50 12.84
CA ALA A 303 13.02 18.51 11.85
C ALA A 303 13.66 18.80 10.47
N CYS A 304 13.63 20.04 10.01
CA CYS A 304 14.30 20.44 8.76
C CYS A 304 15.81 20.16 8.81
N GLN A 305 16.46 20.42 9.94
CA GLN A 305 17.90 20.27 10.14
C GLN A 305 18.39 18.81 10.06
N LYS A 306 17.50 17.82 10.19
CA LYS A 306 17.86 16.41 9.93
C LYS A 306 18.41 16.20 8.52
N CYS A 307 17.92 16.96 7.55
CA CYS A 307 18.34 16.90 6.14
C CYS A 307 18.99 18.19 5.63
N HIS A 308 18.73 19.32 6.30
CA HIS A 308 19.27 20.64 5.98
C HIS A 308 20.08 21.20 7.17
N PRO A 309 21.30 20.70 7.44
CA PRO A 309 22.05 21.07 8.65
C PRO A 309 22.32 22.57 8.78
N ASP A 310 22.44 23.28 7.66
CA ASP A 310 22.71 24.73 7.61
C ASP A 310 21.43 25.59 7.68
N ALA A 311 20.25 24.98 7.88
CA ALA A 311 19.00 25.71 8.01
C ALA A 311 19.02 26.63 9.24
N THR A 312 18.75 27.91 9.01
CA THR A 312 18.69 28.95 10.05
C THR A 312 17.26 29.17 10.53
N GLU A 313 17.08 30.00 11.56
CA GLU A 313 15.78 30.25 12.19
C GLU A 313 14.67 30.63 11.21
N ASN A 314 14.96 31.39 10.15
CA ASN A 314 13.96 31.83 9.18
C ASN A 314 13.68 30.79 8.08
N PHE A 315 14.40 29.67 8.05
CA PHE A 315 14.23 28.65 7.02
C PHE A 315 12.80 28.08 6.98
N PRO A 316 12.16 27.71 8.11
CA PRO A 316 10.80 27.18 8.11
C PRO A 316 9.73 28.20 7.71
N ASP A 317 10.01 29.51 7.74
CA ASP A 317 9.02 30.55 7.39
C ASP A 317 8.61 30.49 5.91
N SER A 318 9.44 29.89 5.07
CA SER A 318 9.16 29.67 3.64
C SER A 318 8.16 28.53 3.40
N TRP A 319 7.92 27.68 4.41
CA TRP A 319 7.04 26.53 4.30
C TRP A 319 5.66 26.87 4.87
N MET A 320 4.62 26.71 4.03
CA MET A 320 3.25 27.07 4.37
C MET A 320 2.51 26.02 5.20
N SER A 321 3.26 25.05 5.76
CA SER A 321 2.69 23.83 6.32
C SER A 321 1.82 23.08 5.29
N HIS A 322 0.99 22.13 5.75
CA HIS A 322 0.06 21.41 4.90
C HIS A 322 -1.26 22.17 4.65
N TYR A 323 -1.17 23.48 4.38
CA TYR A 323 -2.33 24.35 4.12
C TYR A 323 -2.25 25.02 2.76
N ARG A 324 -3.41 25.14 2.10
CA ARG A 324 -3.53 25.93 0.89
C ARG A 324 -3.54 27.43 1.25
N PRO A 325 -2.83 28.28 0.50
CA PRO A 325 -2.93 29.72 0.68
C PRO A 325 -4.34 30.22 0.42
N ASP A 326 -4.88 31.00 1.34
CA ASP A 326 -6.15 31.69 1.23
C ASP A 326 -6.03 33.15 1.72
N ARG A 327 -7.15 33.85 1.86
CA ARG A 327 -7.17 35.28 2.24
C ARG A 327 -6.84 35.52 3.71
N GLU A 328 -6.98 34.50 4.54
CA GLU A 328 -6.75 34.52 5.98
C GLU A 328 -5.39 33.88 6.31
N LYS A 329 -5.06 32.76 5.66
CA LYS A 329 -3.84 31.98 5.84
C LYS A 329 -2.91 32.15 4.64
N TYR A 330 -1.78 32.82 4.86
CA TYR A 330 -0.80 33.22 3.82
C TYR A 330 -1.39 34.14 2.71
N PRO A 331 -2.00 35.29 3.07
CA PRO A 331 -2.68 36.18 2.13
C PRO A 331 -1.77 36.67 1.00
N LEU A 332 -0.50 36.95 1.29
CA LEU A 332 0.45 37.39 0.27
C LEU A 332 0.59 36.35 -0.86
N VAL A 333 0.75 35.07 -0.50
CA VAL A 333 0.90 33.99 -1.47
C VAL A 333 -0.40 33.80 -2.25
N TYR A 334 -1.56 33.91 -1.59
CA TYR A 334 -2.86 33.86 -2.26
C TYR A 334 -3.00 34.93 -3.35
N TYR A 335 -2.67 36.20 -3.05
CA TYR A 335 -2.80 37.29 -4.02
C TYR A 335 -1.77 37.19 -5.15
N VAL A 336 -0.55 36.74 -4.87
CA VAL A 336 0.46 36.45 -5.91
C VAL A 336 -0.02 35.35 -6.84
N ASN A 337 -0.57 34.25 -6.29
CA ASN A 337 -1.15 33.17 -7.09
C ASN A 337 -2.33 33.65 -7.93
N LEU A 338 -3.20 34.49 -7.37
CA LEU A 338 -4.33 35.08 -8.08
C LEU A 338 -3.86 35.97 -9.24
N PHE A 339 -2.83 36.79 -9.01
CA PHE A 339 -2.22 37.61 -10.06
C PHE A 339 -1.73 36.74 -11.22
N TYR A 340 -0.92 35.71 -10.95
CA TYR A 340 -0.41 34.84 -12.02
C TYR A 340 -1.50 34.03 -12.71
N LYS A 341 -2.53 33.60 -11.98
CA LYS A 341 -3.69 32.90 -12.54
C LYS A 341 -4.44 33.73 -13.58
N ILE A 342 -4.42 35.06 -13.46
CA ILE A 342 -5.04 35.98 -14.42
C ILE A 342 -4.02 36.40 -15.49
N PHE A 343 -2.81 36.74 -15.06
CA PHE A 343 -1.76 37.29 -15.93
C PHE A 343 -1.29 36.30 -16.99
N ILE A 344 -1.05 35.03 -16.64
CA ILE A 344 -0.54 34.02 -17.58
C ILE A 344 -1.54 33.77 -18.73
N PRO A 345 -2.83 33.46 -18.48
CA PRO A 345 -3.79 33.29 -19.58
C PRO A 345 -4.00 34.56 -20.40
N LEU A 346 -3.94 35.74 -19.78
CA LEU A 346 -4.06 37.02 -20.50
C LEU A 346 -2.91 37.20 -21.49
N VAL A 347 -1.66 36.99 -21.05
CA VAL A 347 -0.47 37.10 -21.91
C VAL A 347 -0.49 36.02 -23.00
N LEU A 348 -0.68 34.77 -22.63
CA LEU A 348 -0.73 33.66 -23.59
C LEU A 348 -1.88 33.80 -24.59
N GLY A 349 -3.05 34.23 -24.13
CA GLY A 349 -4.22 34.50 -24.98
C GLY A 349 -3.96 35.66 -25.94
N GLY A 350 -3.37 36.76 -25.45
CA GLY A 350 -2.97 37.89 -26.29
C GLY A 350 -1.96 37.48 -27.37
N MET A 351 -0.93 36.70 -27.00
CA MET A 351 0.04 36.16 -27.95
C MET A 351 -0.62 35.21 -28.97
N ALA A 352 -1.54 34.34 -28.53
CA ALA A 352 -2.26 33.45 -29.42
C ALA A 352 -3.13 34.22 -30.43
N VAL A 353 -3.84 35.26 -29.99
CA VAL A 353 -4.61 36.16 -30.87
C VAL A 353 -3.70 36.87 -31.85
N PHE A 354 -2.56 37.39 -31.39
CA PHE A 354 -1.58 38.07 -32.24
C PHE A 354 -1.06 37.13 -33.34
N VAL A 355 -0.62 35.92 -32.97
CA VAL A 355 -0.14 34.91 -33.92
C VAL A 355 -1.24 34.49 -34.89
N ALA A 356 -2.45 34.23 -34.40
CA ALA A 356 -3.59 33.86 -35.25
C ALA A 356 -3.94 34.97 -36.25
N SER A 357 -3.84 36.24 -35.83
CA SER A 357 -4.08 37.40 -36.68
C SER A 357 -3.03 37.52 -37.79
N ASP A 358 -1.74 37.32 -37.46
CA ASP A 358 -0.66 37.34 -38.46
C ASP A 358 -0.82 36.18 -39.47
N VAL A 359 -1.08 34.96 -38.98
CA VAL A 359 -1.34 33.79 -39.84
C VAL A 359 -2.55 34.04 -40.75
N TYR A 360 -3.65 34.57 -40.21
CA TYR A 360 -4.84 34.91 -40.99
C TYR A 360 -4.52 35.93 -42.08
N HIS A 361 -3.77 37.00 -41.75
CA HIS A 361 -3.37 38.01 -42.74
C HIS A 361 -2.46 37.44 -43.83
N ARG A 362 -1.50 36.58 -43.48
CA ARG A 362 -0.63 35.92 -44.46
C ARG A 362 -1.40 35.01 -45.39
N VAL A 363 -2.31 34.18 -44.86
CA VAL A 363 -3.18 33.30 -45.66
C VAL A 363 -4.08 34.13 -46.57
N ARG A 364 -4.73 35.18 -46.06
CA ARG A 364 -5.59 36.07 -46.85
C ARG A 364 -4.82 36.78 -47.97
N ARG A 365 -3.59 37.26 -47.72
CA ARG A 365 -2.72 37.85 -48.75
C ARG A 365 -2.30 36.83 -49.80
N ALA A 366 -1.96 35.60 -49.40
CA ALA A 366 -1.60 34.53 -50.32
C ALA A 366 -2.77 34.13 -51.23
N LEU A 367 -3.99 34.06 -50.68
CA LEU A 367 -5.22 33.80 -51.45
C LEU A 367 -5.56 34.95 -52.40
N ASN A 368 -5.41 36.22 -51.96
CA ASN A 368 -5.68 37.38 -52.82
C ASN A 368 -4.65 37.54 -53.95
N ARG A 369 -3.37 37.17 -53.75
CA ARG A 369 -2.34 37.16 -54.80
C ARG A 369 -2.57 36.12 -55.90
N ARG A 370 -3.42 35.10 -55.65
CA ARG A 370 -3.78 34.07 -56.62
C ARG A 370 -5.01 34.43 -57.48
N LYS A 371 -5.64 35.59 -57.26
CA LYS A 371 -6.69 36.08 -58.17
C LYS A 371 -6.03 36.60 -59.47
N PRO A 372 -6.43 36.12 -60.66
CA PRO A 372 -5.89 36.60 -61.93
C PRO A 372 -6.15 38.10 -62.09
N ALA A 373 -5.16 38.85 -62.57
CA ALA A 373 -5.34 40.25 -62.93
C ALA A 373 -6.35 40.38 -64.07
N GLU A 374 -7.27 41.32 -63.95
CA GLU A 374 -8.22 41.71 -65.00
C GLU A 374 -7.45 42.24 -66.23
N PRO A 375 -7.78 41.83 -67.47
CA PRO A 375 -6.97 42.18 -68.63
C PRO A 375 -7.03 43.68 -68.93
N ALA A 376 -5.85 44.31 -68.99
CA ALA A 376 -5.68 45.72 -69.34
C ALA A 376 -6.06 45.97 -70.81
N GLN A 377 -6.79 47.07 -71.07
CA GLN A 377 -7.11 47.55 -72.41
C GLN A 377 -5.84 48.08 -73.12
N PRO A 378 -5.69 47.93 -74.45
CA PRO A 378 -4.46 48.33 -75.16
C PRO A 378 -4.34 49.85 -75.30
N ALA A 379 -3.18 50.38 -74.95
CA ALA A 379 -2.80 51.78 -75.15
C ALA A 379 -2.36 52.04 -76.60
N THR A 380 -2.81 53.15 -77.16
CA THR A 380 -2.40 53.69 -78.47
C THR A 380 -1.02 54.35 -78.40
N GLU A 381 -0.22 54.06 -79.43
CA GLU A 381 1.15 54.48 -79.70
C GLU A 381 1.25 55.97 -80.10
N PRO A 382 2.33 56.68 -79.70
CA PRO A 382 2.82 57.78 -80.52
C PRO A 382 4.30 57.67 -80.92
N GLN A 383 4.51 58.11 -82.16
CA GLN A 383 5.66 58.08 -83.03
C GLN A 383 6.99 58.65 -82.51
N GLU A 384 8.03 58.04 -83.06
CA GLU A 384 9.47 58.29 -83.06
C GLU A 384 9.86 59.67 -83.65
N LYS A 385 10.89 60.30 -83.09
CA LYS A 385 11.74 61.30 -83.79
C LYS A 385 13.20 61.20 -83.33
N PRO A 386 14.17 61.47 -84.24
CA PRO A 386 15.52 60.90 -84.16
C PRO A 386 16.59 61.83 -83.57
N GLU A 387 17.72 61.19 -83.30
CA GLU A 387 18.99 61.68 -82.76
C GLU A 387 19.51 63.00 -83.32
N THR A 388 20.14 63.78 -82.43
CA THR A 388 21.27 64.64 -82.78
C THR A 388 22.38 64.44 -81.75
N SER A 389 23.58 64.14 -82.27
CA SER A 389 24.86 64.11 -81.59
C SER A 389 25.40 65.53 -81.43
N GLU A 390 26.02 65.86 -80.29
CA GLU A 390 27.32 66.54 -80.28
C GLU A 390 27.94 66.61 -78.87
N THR A 391 29.26 66.61 -78.93
CA THR A 391 30.33 66.59 -77.92
C THR A 391 30.38 67.78 -76.95
N ALA A 392 30.97 67.51 -75.77
CA ALA A 392 32.17 68.15 -75.22
C ALA A 392 32.05 68.61 -73.74
N GLN A 393 33.08 68.23 -72.95
CA GLN A 393 33.80 69.05 -71.93
C GLN A 393 33.00 69.64 -70.75
N GLU A 394 33.48 69.83 -69.51
CA GLU A 394 34.74 69.59 -68.79
C GLU A 394 34.50 70.16 -67.36
N SER A 395 35.19 69.61 -66.34
CA SER A 395 35.59 70.27 -65.07
C SER A 395 34.60 70.69 -63.97
N GLY A 396 35.10 70.62 -62.72
CA GLY A 396 34.65 71.35 -61.52
C GLY A 396 33.97 70.44 -60.48
N LYS A 397 34.60 69.86 -59.45
CA LYS A 397 35.45 70.37 -58.32
C LYS A 397 34.60 70.94 -57.15
N GLU A 398 34.77 70.32 -55.98
CA GLU A 398 34.50 70.77 -54.58
C GLU A 398 33.04 71.19 -54.28
N GLU A 399 32.36 70.75 -53.22
CA GLU A 399 32.72 70.53 -51.81
C GLU A 399 31.74 69.52 -51.16
#